data_AF-A0A517SG33-F1
#
_entry.id   AF-A0A517SG33-F1
#
_cell.length_a   1.000
_cell.length_b   1.000
_cell.length_c   1.000
_cell.angle_alpha   90.00
_cell.angle_beta   90.00
_cell.angle_gamma   90.00
#
_symmetry.space_group_name_H-M   'P 1'
#
loop_
_entity.id
_entity.type
_entity.pdbx_description
1 polymer ?
#
loop_
_entity_poly.entity_id
_entity_poly.type
_entity_poly.pdbx_seq_one_letter_code
_entity_poly.pdbx_strand_id
1 'polypeptide(L)'
;MAAGGMCAGVTRSRSERGERGVWQRRFYEHTCRDEADLKCCLDYLHVNPLKHGLVSRVRDWPWSSFHRHQRLGEYELGWGDASVWYGDEFSQFE
;
A
#
# COMPACT_ATOMS: atom_id res chain seq x y z
N MET A 1 19.70 18.51 -0.81
CA MET A 1 18.79 18.04 0.25
C MET A 1 17.37 18.41 -0.17
N ALA A 2 16.48 17.43 -0.33
CA ALA A 2 15.08 17.72 -0.69
C ALA A 2 14.43 18.47 0.48
N ALA A 3 13.86 19.64 0.22
CA ALA A 3 13.07 20.36 1.21
C ALA A 3 11.90 19.46 1.62
N GLY A 4 11.78 19.15 2.92
CA GLY A 4 10.69 18.30 3.42
C GLY A 4 9.32 18.90 3.08
N GLY A 5 8.35 18.02 2.81
CA GLY A 5 6.98 18.43 2.48
C GLY A 5 6.28 19.19 3.60
N MET A 6 5.25 19.96 3.25
CA MET A 6 4.44 20.71 4.22
C MET A 6 3.62 19.76 5.09
N CYS A 7 3.67 19.96 6.41
CA CYS A 7 2.80 19.25 7.34
C CYS A 7 1.39 19.84 7.30
N ALA A 8 0.35 19.02 7.48
CA ALA A 8 -1.00 19.53 7.65
C ALA A 8 -1.14 20.33 8.97
N GLY A 9 -2.12 21.24 9.01
CA GLY A 9 -2.47 21.96 10.24
C GLY A 9 -2.89 21.01 11.35
N VAL A 10 -2.37 21.22 12.56
CA VAL A 10 -2.70 20.39 13.73
C VAL A 10 -3.77 21.06 14.58
N THR A 11 -4.72 20.28 15.09
CA THR A 11 -5.69 20.79 16.06
C THR A 11 -5.01 21.10 17.39
N ARG A 12 -5.62 21.97 18.21
CA ARG A 12 -5.08 22.38 19.53
C ARG A 12 -4.65 21.18 20.39
N SER A 13 -5.50 20.16 20.50
CA SER A 13 -5.19 18.93 21.24
C SER A 13 -3.96 18.17 20.71
N ARG A 14 -3.73 18.17 19.38
CA ARG A 14 -2.52 17.56 18.78
C ARG A 14 -1.27 18.40 19.07
N SER A 15 -1.41 19.73 18.96
CA SER A 15 -0.33 20.67 19.27
C SER A 15 0.11 20.57 20.74
N GLU A 16 -0.83 20.45 21.67
CA GLU A 16 -0.56 20.31 23.11
C GLU A 16 0.16 18.98 23.44
N ARG A 17 0.02 17.96 22.58
CA ARG A 17 0.72 16.66 22.68
C ARG A 17 2.04 16.60 21.91
N GLY A 18 2.47 17.70 21.28
CA GLY A 18 3.69 17.75 20.47
C GLY A 18 3.60 16.96 19.14
N GLU A 19 2.40 16.62 18.69
CA GLU A 19 2.18 15.86 17.46
C GLU A 19 2.28 16.77 16.22
N ARG A 20 2.96 16.30 15.17
CA ARG A 20 3.00 16.98 13.86
C ARG A 20 1.92 16.44 12.93
N GLY A 21 1.41 17.28 12.04
CA GLY A 21 0.38 16.94 11.05
C GLY A 21 0.90 16.15 9.84
N VAL A 22 1.90 15.30 10.04
CA VAL A 22 2.44 14.39 9.01
C VAL A 22 1.61 13.10 8.99
N TRP A 23 1.29 12.57 10.16
CA TRP A 23 0.59 11.30 10.30
C TRP A 23 -0.92 11.49 10.49
N GLN A 24 -1.71 10.64 9.84
CA GLN A 24 -3.12 10.48 10.14
C GLN A 24 -3.28 9.95 11.58
N ARG A 25 -4.35 10.37 12.28
CA ARG A 25 -4.65 9.83 13.61
C ARG A 25 -5.33 8.48 13.46
N ARG A 26 -4.84 7.51 14.25
CA ARG A 26 -5.22 6.09 14.17
C ARG A 26 -4.80 5.49 12.83
N PHE A 27 -4.97 4.18 12.73
CA PHE A 27 -4.69 3.39 11.55
C PHE A 27 -5.84 2.42 11.33
N TYR A 28 -5.95 1.91 10.11
CA TYR A 28 -6.82 0.80 9.81
C TYR A 28 -6.15 -0.50 10.26
N GLU A 29 -6.90 -1.35 10.94
CA GLU A 29 -6.45 -2.67 11.38
C GLU A 29 -7.37 -3.73 10.78
N HIS A 30 -6.79 -4.75 10.17
CA HIS A 30 -7.49 -5.95 9.72
C HIS A 30 -6.76 -7.18 10.25
N THR A 31 -7.47 -8.01 11.02
CA THR A 31 -6.92 -9.26 11.54
C THR A 31 -7.13 -10.36 10.52
N CYS A 32 -6.04 -10.86 9.93
CA CYS A 32 -6.10 -11.97 8.99
C CYS A 32 -6.61 -13.23 9.70
N ARG A 33 -7.66 -13.86 9.15
CA ARG A 33 -8.35 -14.99 9.80
C ARG A 33 -7.87 -16.36 9.33
N ASP A 34 -7.39 -16.43 8.10
CA ASP A 34 -6.92 -17.64 7.46
C ASP A 34 -5.89 -17.32 6.37
N GLU A 35 -5.35 -18.37 5.75
CA GLU A 35 -4.32 -18.27 4.72
C GLU A 35 -4.83 -17.58 3.44
N ALA A 36 -6.10 -17.77 3.10
CA ALA A 36 -6.69 -17.15 1.91
C ALA A 36 -6.83 -15.64 2.10
N ASP A 37 -7.29 -15.21 3.27
CA ASP A 37 -7.38 -13.81 3.66
C ASP A 37 -5.99 -13.15 3.72
N LEU A 38 -4.99 -13.85 4.26
CA LEU A 38 -3.60 -13.39 4.23
C LEU A 38 -3.10 -13.18 2.80
N LYS A 39 -3.36 -14.14 1.90
CA LYS A 39 -2.98 -14.02 0.49
C LYS A 39 -3.66 -12.82 -0.17
N CYS A 40 -4.95 -12.62 0.06
CA CYS A 40 -5.70 -11.46 -0.45
C CYS A 40 -5.11 -10.14 0.05
N CYS A 41 -4.73 -10.06 1.33
CA CYS A 41 -4.08 -8.88 1.90
C CYS A 41 -2.73 -8.58 1.23
N LEU A 42 -1.91 -9.61 0.98
CA LEU A 42 -0.61 -9.48 0.31
C LEU A 42 -0.76 -9.03 -1.14
N ASP A 43 -1.69 -9.65 -1.87
CA ASP A 43 -1.99 -9.30 -3.25
C ASP A 43 -2.45 -7.84 -3.34
N TYR A 44 -3.34 -7.40 -2.46
CA TYR A 44 -3.77 -6.00 -2.37
C TYR A 44 -2.60 -5.04 -2.10
N LEU A 45 -1.74 -5.37 -1.13
CA LEU A 45 -0.59 -4.54 -0.77
C LEU A 45 0.37 -4.36 -1.95
N HIS A 46 0.59 -5.41 -2.74
CA HIS A 46 1.45 -5.37 -3.91
C HIS A 46 0.81 -4.67 -5.12
N VAL A 47 -0.50 -4.75 -5.29
CA VAL A 47 -1.24 -4.07 -6.36
C VAL A 47 -1.44 -2.57 -6.08
N ASN A 48 -1.39 -2.10 -4.83
CA ASN A 48 -1.66 -0.70 -4.49
C ASN A 48 -0.94 0.36 -5.35
N PRO A 49 0.35 0.24 -5.69
CA PRO A 49 1.02 1.19 -6.58
C PRO A 49 0.40 1.25 -7.98
N LEU A 50 -0.08 0.12 -8.49
CA LEU A 50 -0.80 0.01 -9.77
C LEU A 50 -2.19 0.63 -9.66
N LYS A 51 -2.96 0.24 -8.62
CA LYS A 51 -4.30 0.78 -8.33
C LYS A 51 -4.32 2.30 -8.21
N HIS A 52 -3.29 2.89 -7.59
CA HIS A 52 -3.16 4.34 -7.45
C HIS A 52 -2.47 5.02 -8.63
N GLY A 53 -2.19 4.30 -9.73
CA GLY A 53 -1.62 4.85 -10.97
C GLY A 53 -0.18 5.35 -10.84
N LEU A 54 0.55 4.89 -9.82
CA LEU A 54 1.95 5.28 -9.60
C LEU A 54 2.91 4.55 -10.55
N VAL A 55 2.53 3.36 -11.00
CA VAL A 55 3.26 2.51 -11.95
C VAL A 55 2.29 1.77 -12.87
N SER A 56 2.75 1.34 -14.05
CA SER A 56 1.97 0.49 -14.97
C SER A 56 2.14 -1.01 -14.70
N ARG A 57 3.16 -1.39 -13.93
CA ARG A 57 3.44 -2.77 -13.52
C ARG A 57 3.91 -2.78 -12.07
N VAL A 58 3.44 -3.73 -11.27
CA VAL A 58 3.81 -3.84 -9.86
C VAL A 58 5.32 -3.96 -9.67
N ARG A 59 6.01 -4.72 -10.54
CA ARG A 59 7.47 -4.87 -10.49
C ARG A 59 8.25 -3.57 -10.68
N ASP A 60 7.65 -2.54 -11.28
CA ASP A 60 8.33 -1.27 -11.51
C ASP A 60 8.37 -0.41 -10.22
N TRP A 61 7.66 -0.82 -9.16
CA TRP A 61 7.66 -0.16 -7.86
C TRP A 61 8.78 -0.69 -6.94
N PRO A 62 9.84 0.08 -6.66
CA PRO A 62 10.98 -0.42 -5.88
C PRO A 62 10.70 -0.49 -4.37
N TRP A 63 9.71 0.25 -3.88
CA TRP A 63 9.43 0.42 -2.45
C TRP A 63 8.38 -0.58 -1.95
N SER A 64 8.59 -1.87 -2.24
CA SER A 64 7.75 -2.96 -1.72
C SER A 64 8.54 -4.24 -1.51
N SER A 65 8.01 -5.16 -0.70
CA SER A 65 8.56 -6.51 -0.58
C SER A 65 8.31 -7.39 -1.81
N PHE A 66 7.55 -6.93 -2.81
CA PHE A 66 7.14 -7.71 -3.99
C PHE A 66 8.32 -8.43 -4.65
N HIS A 67 9.44 -7.72 -4.85
CA HIS A 67 10.67 -8.25 -5.45
C HIS A 67 11.21 -9.48 -4.71
N ARG A 68 11.04 -9.54 -3.40
CA ARG A 68 11.44 -10.71 -2.60
C ARG A 68 10.50 -11.88 -2.87
N HIS A 69 9.19 -11.66 -2.82
CA HIS A 69 8.18 -12.70 -3.06
C HIS A 69 8.25 -13.25 -4.49
N GLN A 70 8.51 -12.40 -5.47
CA GLN A 70 8.78 -12.80 -6.85
C GLN A 70 10.01 -13.70 -6.96
N ARG A 71 11.12 -13.38 -6.27
CA ARG A 71 12.33 -14.24 -6.25
C ARG A 71 12.11 -15.59 -5.56
N LEU A 72 11.17 -15.66 -4.63
CA LEU A 72 10.78 -16.89 -3.96
C LEU A 72 9.80 -17.74 -4.79
N GLY A 73 9.34 -17.23 -5.93
CA GLY A 73 8.40 -17.93 -6.81
C GLY A 73 6.94 -17.81 -6.39
N GLU A 74 6.61 -16.91 -5.45
CA GLU A 74 5.23 -16.68 -5.00
C GLU A 74 4.41 -15.86 -6.00
N TYR A 75 5.09 -15.09 -6.85
CA TYR A 75 4.49 -14.29 -7.93
C TYR A 75 5.13 -14.62 -9.27
N GLU A 76 4.30 -14.77 -10.30
CA GLU A 76 4.75 -14.93 -11.68
C GLU A 76 5.33 -13.62 -12.25
N LEU A 77 6.22 -13.73 -13.25
CA LEU A 77 6.88 -12.58 -13.88
C LEU A 77 5.91 -11.57 -14.53
N GLY A 78 4.74 -12.03 -14.97
CA GLY A 78 3.69 -11.21 -15.59
C GLY A 78 2.60 -10.76 -14.63
N TRP A 79 2.72 -11.07 -13.33
CA TRP A 79 1.70 -10.72 -12.36
C TRP A 79 1.70 -9.20 -12.06
N GLY A 80 0.51 -8.62 -11.95
CA GLY A 80 0.34 -7.19 -11.62
C GLY A 80 0.66 -6.24 -12.77
N ASP A 81 0.20 -6.55 -13.99
CA ASP A 81 0.24 -5.66 -15.15
C ASP A 81 -1.10 -4.92 -15.30
N ALA A 82 -1.06 -3.61 -15.59
CA ALA A 82 -2.26 -2.79 -15.79
C ALA A 82 -3.21 -3.34 -16.86
N SER A 83 -2.68 -4.03 -17.88
CA SER A 83 -3.48 -4.57 -18.98
C SER A 83 -4.41 -5.73 -18.57
N VAL A 84 -4.17 -6.34 -17.41
CA VAL A 84 -4.90 -7.52 -16.91
C VAL A 84 -5.72 -7.18 -15.65
N TRP A 85 -5.62 -5.95 -15.14
CA TRP A 85 -6.25 -5.55 -13.88
C TRP A 85 -7.62 -4.91 -14.09
N TYR A 86 -8.67 -5.47 -13.47
CA TYR A 86 -10.07 -5.05 -13.66
C TYR A 86 -10.58 -4.06 -12.61
N GLY A 87 -9.86 -3.94 -11.48
CA GLY A 87 -10.07 -2.87 -10.51
C GLY A 87 -11.11 -3.13 -9.43
N ASP A 88 -11.91 -4.19 -9.57
CA ASP A 88 -12.95 -4.60 -8.63
C ASP A 88 -12.52 -5.75 -7.70
N GLU A 89 -11.39 -6.40 -7.99
CA GLU A 89 -10.91 -7.62 -7.32
C GLU A 89 -10.62 -7.46 -5.81
N PHE A 90 -10.49 -6.22 -5.34
CA PHE A 90 -10.12 -5.90 -3.95
C PHE A 90 -11.11 -4.94 -3.26
N SER A 91 -12.35 -4.88 -3.75
CA SER A 91 -13.42 -4.02 -3.19
C SER A 91 -13.64 -4.20 -1.69
N GLN A 92 -13.26 -5.35 -1.12
CA GLN A 92 -13.34 -5.64 0.31
C GLN A 92 -12.37 -4.83 1.20
N PHE A 93 -11.38 -4.15 0.60
CA PHE A 93 -10.38 -3.34 1.30
C PHE A 93 -10.58 -1.82 1.12
N GLU A 94 -11.66 -1.40 0.45
CA GLU A 94 -12.07 0.01 0.33
C GLU A 94 -13.07 0.41 1.43
#